data_AF-A0A1Q6YUX7-F1
#
_entry.id   AF-A0A1Q6YUX7-F1
#
_cell.length_a   1.000
_cell.length_b   1.000
_cell.length_c   1.000
_cell.angle_alpha   90.00
_cell.angle_beta   90.00
_cell.angle_gamma   90.00
#
_symmetry.space_group_name_H-M   'P 1'
#
loop_
_entity.id
_entity.type
_entity.pdbx_description
1 polymer ?
#
loop_
_entity_poly.entity_id
_entity_poly.type
_entity_poly.pdbx_seq_one_letter_code
_entity_poly.pdbx_strand_id
1 'polypeptide(L)'
;MDKLPLLVFGPLAIAAVLLVIATGIRQAITRFRSRPTPEQIKATYEAYLRRLLHPKPEAVEKELGKLLPESLLQLYEDKSAIQSVGFQLEKPGKRRWWPKRWPVYCFEPLDIEALNELPYEEELGPGYCFATTGRGSWYWIAASDQRAQDSPVIFLDYDGGRSHGETVANSLEEFLNLPRAPVK
;
A
#
# COMPACT_ATOMS: atom_id res chain seq x y z
N MET A 1 52.41 -9.61 29.13
CA MET A 1 51.50 -9.22 28.03
C MET A 1 50.08 -9.27 28.59
N ASP A 2 49.03 -8.79 27.89
CA ASP A 2 47.60 -8.91 28.28
C ASP A 2 46.88 -7.67 28.88
N LYS A 3 47.16 -6.44 28.41
CA LYS A 3 46.23 -5.30 28.60
C LYS A 3 46.00 -4.42 27.37
N LEU A 4 46.72 -4.68 26.28
CA LEU A 4 46.62 -3.94 25.01
C LEU A 4 45.25 -4.02 24.31
N PRO A 5 44.53 -5.17 24.26
CA PRO A 5 43.22 -5.19 23.61
C PRO A 5 42.18 -4.39 24.40
N LEU A 6 42.24 -4.39 25.73
CA LEU A 6 41.26 -3.68 26.58
C LEU A 6 41.33 -2.14 26.40
N LEU A 7 42.55 -1.60 26.21
CA LEU A 7 42.81 -0.17 26.05
C LEU A 7 42.39 0.39 24.68
N VAL A 8 42.36 -0.45 23.64
CA VAL A 8 42.00 -0.04 22.27
C VAL A 8 40.53 -0.35 21.97
N PHE A 9 40.02 -1.51 22.40
CA PHE A 9 38.64 -1.91 22.14
C PHE A 9 37.62 -1.31 23.12
N GLY A 10 38.04 -0.93 24.34
CA GLY A 10 37.17 -0.27 25.31
C GLY A 10 36.63 1.09 24.83
N PRO A 11 37.49 2.03 24.42
CA PRO A 11 37.06 3.32 23.86
C PRO A 11 36.24 3.17 22.58
N LEU A 12 36.56 2.19 21.74
CA LEU A 12 35.84 1.91 20.50
C LEU A 12 34.42 1.38 20.78
N ALA A 13 34.28 0.49 21.76
CA ALA A 13 32.97 -0.01 22.20
C ALA A 13 32.12 1.10 22.84
N ILE A 14 32.73 1.96 23.65
CA ILE A 14 32.06 3.13 24.23
C ILE A 14 31.60 4.10 23.12
N ALA A 15 32.45 4.38 22.13
CA ALA A 15 32.09 5.22 20.99
C ALA A 15 30.93 4.61 20.18
N ALA A 16 30.94 3.30 19.92
CA ALA A 16 29.85 2.61 19.23
C ALA A 16 28.53 2.68 20.02
N VAL A 17 28.58 2.46 21.34
CA VAL A 17 27.39 2.57 22.21
C VAL A 17 26.86 4.00 22.25
N LEU A 18 27.72 5.01 22.37
CA LEU A 18 27.32 6.41 22.31
C LEU A 18 26.70 6.78 20.96
N LEU A 19 27.21 6.21 19.86
CA LEU A 19 26.67 6.44 18.52
C LEU A 19 25.28 5.81 18.36
N VAL A 20 25.05 4.59 18.89
CA VAL A 20 23.73 3.94 18.94
C VAL A 20 22.74 4.74 19.80
N ILE A 21 23.19 5.26 20.94
CA ILE A 21 22.34 6.10 21.80
C ILE A 21 22.01 7.43 21.10
N ALA A 22 23.00 8.07 20.48
CA ALA A 22 22.81 9.33 19.77
C ALA A 22 21.88 9.17 18.56
N THR A 23 21.99 8.08 17.79
CA THR A 23 21.07 7.79 16.69
C THR A 23 19.66 7.46 17.20
N GLY A 24 19.54 6.71 18.30
CA GLY A 24 18.25 6.44 18.95
C GLY A 24 17.55 7.70 19.46
N ILE A 25 18.28 8.60 20.13
CA ILE A 25 17.75 9.90 20.59
C ILE A 25 17.37 10.76 19.39
N ARG A 26 18.19 10.81 18.33
CA ARG A 26 17.89 11.59 17.13
C ARG A 26 16.63 11.08 16.43
N GLN A 27 16.44 9.76 16.32
CA GLN A 27 15.22 9.15 15.78
C GLN A 27 13.99 9.41 16.66
N ALA A 28 14.13 9.40 17.99
CA ALA A 28 13.04 9.72 18.89
C ALA A 28 12.60 11.19 18.79
N ILE A 29 13.57 12.12 18.71
CA ILE A 29 13.30 13.55 18.57
C ILE A 29 12.69 13.87 17.20
N THR A 30 13.17 13.24 16.11
CA THR A 30 12.56 13.42 14.78
C THR A 30 11.14 12.89 14.77
N ARG A 31 10.88 11.68 15.29
CA ARG A 31 9.50 11.15 15.39
C ARG A 31 8.56 12.06 16.19
N PHE A 32 9.05 12.69 17.27
CA PHE A 32 8.23 13.57 18.09
C PHE A 32 7.97 14.94 17.44
N ARG A 33 8.97 15.50 16.73
CA ARG A 33 8.82 16.77 15.98
C ARG A 33 8.10 16.62 14.64
N SER A 34 8.10 15.43 14.06
CA SER A 34 7.45 15.13 12.78
C SER A 34 5.99 14.73 12.92
N ARG A 35 5.39 14.81 14.12
CA ARG A 35 3.97 14.49 14.29
C ARG A 35 3.15 15.59 13.61
N PRO A 36 2.38 15.29 12.55
CA PRO A 36 1.70 16.32 11.79
C PRO A 36 0.65 17.01 12.66
N THR A 37 0.50 18.32 12.48
CA THR A 37 -0.54 19.08 13.15
C THR A 37 -1.92 18.67 12.63
N PRO A 38 -3.01 18.89 13.38
CA PRO A 38 -4.36 18.61 12.89
C PRO A 38 -4.68 19.30 11.55
N GLU A 39 -4.16 20.51 11.35
CA GLU A 39 -4.30 21.25 10.09
C GLU A 39 -3.54 20.57 8.94
N GLN A 40 -2.31 20.08 9.20
CA GLN A 40 -1.56 19.31 8.21
C GLN A 40 -2.28 18.02 7.85
N ILE A 41 -2.79 17.28 8.84
CA ILE A 41 -3.58 16.06 8.61
C ILE A 41 -4.80 16.37 7.72
N LYS A 42 -5.54 17.43 8.04
CA LYS A 42 -6.70 17.86 7.25
C LYS A 42 -6.30 18.25 5.83
N ALA A 43 -5.24 19.05 5.66
CA ALA A 43 -4.75 19.47 4.35
C ALA A 43 -4.29 18.28 3.50
N THR A 44 -3.57 17.33 4.09
CA THR A 44 -3.16 16.09 3.42
C THR A 44 -4.38 15.27 3.00
N TYR A 45 -5.38 15.14 3.87
CA TYR A 45 -6.62 14.44 3.54
C TYR A 45 -7.40 15.12 2.41
N GLU A 46 -7.52 16.45 2.42
CA GLU A 46 -8.18 17.21 1.35
C GLU A 46 -7.42 17.10 0.02
N ALA A 47 -6.08 17.12 0.06
CA ALA A 47 -5.24 16.91 -1.12
C ALA A 47 -5.43 15.49 -1.69
N TYR A 48 -5.43 14.48 -0.82
CA TYR A 48 -5.73 13.10 -1.19
C TYR A 48 -7.11 12.97 -1.84
N LEU A 49 -8.16 13.53 -1.24
CA LEU A 49 -9.51 13.47 -1.82
C LEU A 49 -9.59 14.16 -3.19
N ARG A 50 -8.92 15.31 -3.33
CA ARG A 50 -8.86 16.00 -4.62
C ARG A 50 -8.20 15.12 -5.69
N ARG A 51 -7.07 14.48 -5.36
CA ARG A 51 -6.38 13.55 -6.26
C ARG A 51 -7.26 12.35 -6.62
N LEU A 52 -7.90 11.74 -5.63
CA LEU A 52 -8.79 10.60 -5.81
C LEU A 52 -9.94 10.90 -6.77
N LEU A 53 -10.55 12.09 -6.67
CA LEU A 53 -11.66 12.50 -7.52
C LEU A 53 -11.24 12.93 -8.93
N HIS A 54 -9.96 13.26 -9.13
CA HIS A 54 -9.39 13.69 -10.41
C HIS A 54 -8.26 12.75 -10.87
N PRO A 55 -8.61 11.48 -11.20
CA PRO A 55 -7.64 10.49 -11.66
C PRO A 55 -6.96 10.95 -12.96
N LYS A 56 -5.72 10.53 -13.15
CA LYS A 56 -4.86 10.84 -14.32
C LYS A 56 -4.28 9.55 -14.91
N PRO A 57 -5.13 8.64 -15.43
CA PRO A 57 -4.68 7.33 -15.88
C PRO A 57 -3.64 7.40 -16.99
N GLU A 58 -3.75 8.35 -17.92
CA GLU A 58 -2.82 8.45 -19.06
C GLU A 58 -1.39 8.79 -18.59
N ALA A 59 -1.27 9.57 -17.52
CA ALA A 59 0.02 9.86 -16.92
C ALA A 59 0.63 8.60 -16.31
N VAL A 60 -0.17 7.85 -15.54
CA VAL A 60 0.25 6.59 -14.89
C VAL A 60 0.66 5.55 -15.93
N GLU A 61 -0.15 5.34 -16.98
CA GLU A 61 0.16 4.40 -18.06
C GLU A 61 1.43 4.78 -18.81
N LYS A 62 1.65 6.08 -19.03
CA LYS A 62 2.89 6.58 -19.64
C LYS A 62 4.11 6.29 -18.77
N GLU A 63 4.00 6.48 -17.46
CA GLU A 63 5.11 6.20 -16.51
C GLU A 63 5.37 4.70 -16.39
N LEU A 64 4.32 3.87 -16.38
CA LEU A 64 4.44 2.41 -16.39
C LEU A 64 4.96 1.86 -17.73
N GLY A 65 4.81 2.62 -18.82
CA GLY A 65 5.05 2.13 -20.18
C GLY A 65 4.10 1.00 -20.62
N LYS A 66 2.96 0.88 -19.95
CA LYS A 66 1.95 -0.18 -20.13
C LYS A 66 0.54 0.39 -19.90
N LEU A 67 -0.47 -0.34 -20.34
CA LEU A 67 -1.88 0.04 -20.21
C LEU A 67 -2.52 -0.67 -19.03
N LEU A 68 -3.28 0.08 -18.24
CA LEU A 68 -4.11 -0.44 -17.16
C LEU A 68 -5.38 -1.09 -17.72
N PRO A 69 -5.99 -2.05 -17.02
CA PRO A 69 -7.21 -2.69 -17.50
C PRO A 69 -8.40 -1.73 -17.50
N GLU A 70 -9.33 -1.94 -18.44
CA GLU A 70 -10.54 -1.12 -18.62
C GLU A 70 -11.40 -1.09 -17.34
N SER A 71 -11.55 -2.23 -16.66
CA SER A 71 -12.30 -2.33 -15.40
C SER A 71 -11.79 -1.38 -14.31
N LEU A 72 -10.48 -1.13 -14.26
CA LEU A 72 -9.88 -0.20 -13.32
C LEU A 72 -10.24 1.24 -13.68
N LEU A 73 -10.16 1.60 -14.96
CA LEU A 73 -10.53 2.94 -15.41
C LEU A 73 -12.01 3.23 -15.11
N GLN A 74 -12.88 2.27 -15.38
CA GLN A 74 -14.32 2.35 -15.08
C GLN A 74 -14.58 2.53 -13.57
N LEU A 75 -13.83 1.83 -12.70
CA LEU A 75 -13.91 2.06 -11.26
C LEU A 75 -13.66 3.53 -10.91
N TYR A 76 -12.63 4.17 -11.50
CA TYR A 76 -12.29 5.56 -11.21
C TYR A 76 -13.22 6.59 -11.88
N GLU A 77 -14.08 6.17 -12.81
CA GLU A 77 -15.19 6.99 -13.31
C GLU A 77 -16.34 7.05 -12.29
N ASP A 78 -16.60 5.97 -11.56
CA ASP A 78 -17.59 5.94 -10.47
C ASP A 78 -17.04 6.59 -9.18
N LYS A 79 -17.27 7.90 -9.07
CA LYS A 79 -16.86 8.71 -7.91
C LYS A 79 -17.45 8.21 -6.60
N SER A 80 -18.65 7.64 -6.63
CA SER A 80 -19.29 7.12 -5.42
C SER A 80 -18.63 5.82 -4.94
N ALA A 81 -18.22 4.96 -5.87
CA ALA A 81 -17.51 3.72 -5.55
C ALA A 81 -16.13 3.99 -4.96
N ILE A 82 -15.32 4.85 -5.58
CA ILE A 82 -13.95 5.14 -5.10
C ILE A 82 -13.92 5.89 -3.76
N GLN A 83 -14.99 6.59 -3.41
CA GLN A 83 -15.14 7.23 -2.10
C GLN A 83 -15.62 6.28 -1.00
N SER A 84 -15.98 5.04 -1.35
CA SER A 84 -16.35 4.05 -0.33
C SER A 84 -15.13 3.66 0.50
N VAL A 85 -15.31 3.64 1.82
CA VAL A 85 -14.24 3.40 2.80
C VAL A 85 -14.68 2.43 3.87
N GLY A 86 -13.72 1.74 4.48
CA GLY A 86 -13.92 0.98 5.71
C GLY A 86 -14.89 -0.20 5.58
N PHE A 87 -14.71 -1.02 4.54
CA PHE A 87 -15.48 -2.25 4.37
C PHE A 87 -14.55 -3.47 4.29
N GLN A 88 -15.11 -4.66 4.40
CA GLN A 88 -14.40 -5.91 4.17
C GLN A 88 -15.17 -6.74 3.16
N LEU A 89 -14.44 -7.38 2.26
CA LEU A 89 -14.97 -8.29 1.27
C LEU A 89 -14.96 -9.70 1.83
N GLU A 90 -16.07 -10.40 1.73
CA GLU A 90 -16.22 -11.77 2.19
C GLU A 90 -16.14 -12.73 1.00
N LYS A 91 -15.04 -13.47 0.89
CA LYS A 91 -14.94 -14.57 -0.08
C LYS A 91 -15.40 -15.87 0.57
N PRO A 92 -16.39 -16.59 0.01
CA PRO A 92 -16.78 -17.89 0.52
C PRO A 92 -15.56 -18.82 0.58
N GLY A 93 -15.17 -19.25 1.78
CA GLY A 93 -14.06 -20.18 1.95
C GLY A 93 -14.42 -21.59 1.50
N LYS A 94 -13.41 -22.48 1.42
CA LYS A 94 -13.63 -23.94 1.16
C LYS A 94 -14.63 -24.56 2.15
N ARG A 95 -14.74 -24.00 3.35
CA ARG A 95 -15.80 -24.30 4.31
C ARG A 95 -16.74 -23.09 4.37
N ARG A 96 -17.96 -23.27 3.85
CA ARG A 96 -19.03 -22.25 3.73
C ARG A 96 -19.34 -21.47 5.02
N TRP A 97 -18.90 -21.98 6.18
CA TRP A 97 -19.18 -21.45 7.51
C TRP A 97 -18.16 -20.40 8.01
N TRP A 98 -16.98 -20.30 7.37
CA TRP A 98 -15.94 -19.35 7.75
C TRP A 98 -15.44 -18.64 6.47
N PRO A 99 -16.10 -17.54 6.05
CA PRO A 99 -15.64 -16.79 4.89
C PRO A 99 -14.27 -16.18 5.18
N LYS A 100 -13.41 -16.14 4.16
CA LYS A 100 -12.15 -15.39 4.22
C LYS A 100 -12.47 -13.92 4.00
N ARG A 101 -11.88 -13.05 4.83
CA ARG A 101 -12.16 -11.61 4.81
C ARG A 101 -10.96 -10.85 4.29
N TRP A 102 -11.25 -9.90 3.41
CA TRP A 102 -10.26 -9.03 2.78
C TRP A 102 -10.64 -7.58 3.07
N PRO A 103 -9.99 -6.91 4.03
CA PRO A 103 -10.35 -5.55 4.42
C PRO A 103 -9.96 -4.55 3.33
N VAL A 104 -10.82 -3.58 3.04
CA VAL A 104 -10.56 -2.45 2.16
C VAL A 104 -10.79 -1.19 2.99
N TYR A 105 -9.70 -0.48 3.29
CA TYR A 105 -9.76 0.76 4.02
C TYR A 105 -10.19 1.91 3.11
N CYS A 106 -9.50 2.08 1.98
CA CYS A 106 -9.86 3.04 0.93
C CYS A 106 -9.19 2.66 -0.41
N PHE A 107 -9.61 3.34 -1.48
CA PHE A 107 -8.95 3.30 -2.79
C PHE A 107 -7.80 4.31 -2.86
N GLU A 108 -6.78 4.02 -3.63
CA GLU A 108 -5.63 4.92 -3.84
C GLU A 108 -5.91 5.90 -4.99
N PRO A 109 -5.38 7.13 -4.98
CA PRO A 109 -5.58 8.07 -6.07
C PRO A 109 -4.86 7.60 -7.33
N LEU A 110 -5.55 7.47 -8.47
CA LEU A 110 -4.91 7.04 -9.72
C LEU A 110 -4.08 8.17 -10.36
N ASP A 111 -2.88 8.40 -9.86
CA ASP A 111 -1.92 9.38 -10.39
C ASP A 111 -0.45 8.99 -10.14
N ILE A 112 0.47 9.80 -10.67
CA ILE A 112 1.92 9.61 -10.56
C ILE A 112 2.43 9.69 -9.12
N GLU A 113 1.84 10.56 -8.31
CA GLU A 113 2.30 10.73 -6.93
C GLU A 113 2.01 9.47 -6.12
N ALA A 114 0.83 8.86 -6.31
CA ALA A 114 0.51 7.57 -5.70
C ALA A 114 1.40 6.47 -6.30
N LEU A 115 1.57 6.40 -7.63
CA LEU A 115 2.43 5.40 -8.26
C LEU A 115 3.84 5.37 -7.64
N ASN A 116 4.41 6.54 -7.34
CA ASN A 116 5.75 6.68 -6.76
C ASN A 116 5.84 6.35 -5.26
N GLU A 117 4.73 6.44 -4.54
CA GLU A 117 4.67 6.16 -3.09
C GLU A 117 4.28 4.71 -2.78
N LEU A 118 3.59 4.06 -3.72
CA LEU A 118 3.08 2.71 -3.57
C LEU A 118 4.18 1.66 -3.77
N PRO A 119 4.04 0.47 -3.14
CA PRO A 119 5.01 -0.59 -3.32
C PRO A 119 5.05 -1.09 -4.77
N TYR A 120 6.26 -1.41 -5.23
CA TYR A 120 6.52 -2.00 -6.54
C TYR A 120 7.21 -3.36 -6.38
N GLU A 121 6.68 -4.39 -7.04
CA GLU A 121 7.25 -5.73 -7.05
C GLU A 121 7.78 -6.08 -8.44
N GLU A 122 9.11 -6.16 -8.56
CA GLU A 122 9.77 -6.56 -9.81
C GLU A 122 9.28 -7.94 -10.32
N GLU A 123 8.95 -8.86 -9.39
CA GLU A 123 8.49 -10.21 -9.71
C GLU A 123 7.10 -10.25 -10.36
N LEU A 124 6.22 -9.30 -10.02
CA LEU A 124 4.88 -9.17 -10.61
C LEU A 124 4.90 -8.36 -11.91
N GLY A 125 5.98 -7.59 -12.14
CA GLY A 125 6.11 -6.71 -13.27
C GLY A 125 5.27 -5.43 -13.14
N PRO A 126 5.03 -4.72 -14.25
CA PRO A 126 4.33 -3.44 -14.23
C PRO A 126 2.86 -3.60 -13.82
N GLY A 127 2.40 -2.75 -12.91
CA GLY A 127 1.02 -2.74 -12.44
C GLY A 127 0.79 -1.63 -11.43
N TYR A 128 -0.33 -1.71 -10.72
CA TYR A 128 -0.79 -0.61 -9.88
C TYR A 128 -1.48 -1.09 -8.61
N CYS A 129 -1.13 -0.49 -7.46
CA CYS A 129 -1.85 -0.69 -6.20
C CYS A 129 -3.04 0.26 -6.13
N PHE A 130 -4.25 -0.24 -6.33
CA PHE A 130 -5.45 0.61 -6.45
C PHE A 130 -6.25 0.74 -5.14
N ALA A 131 -5.98 -0.10 -4.14
CA ALA A 131 -6.64 -0.02 -2.84
C ALA A 131 -5.71 -0.50 -1.73
N THR A 132 -5.97 -0.03 -0.51
CA THR A 132 -5.19 -0.37 0.68
C THR A 132 -6.06 -0.92 1.80
N THR A 133 -5.44 -1.72 2.66
CA THR A 133 -6.00 -2.15 3.95
C THR A 133 -5.78 -1.12 5.08
N GLY A 134 -4.97 -0.09 4.82
CA GLY A 134 -4.51 0.87 5.83
C GLY A 134 -3.46 0.31 6.80
N ARG A 135 -2.96 -0.92 6.56
CA ARG A 135 -1.99 -1.65 7.40
C ARG A 135 -0.96 -2.36 6.53
N GLY A 136 -0.11 -1.58 5.86
CA GLY A 136 1.03 -2.12 5.09
C GLY A 136 0.67 -3.16 4.04
N SER A 137 -0.59 -3.20 3.57
CA SER A 137 -1.04 -4.19 2.60
C SER A 137 -1.95 -3.53 1.56
N TRP A 138 -1.81 -3.97 0.31
CA TRP A 138 -2.45 -3.35 -0.86
C TRP A 138 -3.08 -4.39 -1.78
N TYR A 139 -4.00 -3.93 -2.62
CA TYR A 139 -4.57 -4.67 -3.73
C TYR A 139 -3.94 -4.17 -5.02
N TRP A 140 -3.30 -5.07 -5.73
CA TRP A 140 -2.54 -4.81 -6.93
C TRP A 140 -3.23 -5.41 -8.15
N ILE A 141 -3.07 -4.73 -9.29
CA ILE A 141 -3.56 -5.18 -10.58
C ILE A 141 -2.51 -4.99 -11.67
N ALA A 142 -2.40 -5.96 -12.57
CA ALA A 142 -1.38 -5.95 -13.63
C ALA A 142 -1.70 -4.93 -14.72
N ALA A 143 -0.65 -4.29 -15.25
CA ALA A 143 -0.68 -3.52 -16.49
C ALA A 143 -0.07 -4.35 -17.64
N SER A 144 -0.55 -4.16 -18.86
CA SER A 144 -0.18 -4.97 -20.01
C SER A 144 0.11 -4.14 -21.27
N ASP A 145 0.76 -4.74 -22.28
CA ASP A 145 1.07 -4.06 -23.54
C ASP A 145 -0.18 -3.61 -24.31
N GLN A 146 -1.25 -4.38 -24.18
CA GLN A 146 -2.57 -4.06 -24.71
C GLN A 146 -3.52 -3.82 -23.55
N ARG A 147 -4.50 -2.95 -23.75
CA ARG A 147 -5.54 -2.71 -22.75
C ARG A 147 -6.37 -3.99 -22.58
N ALA A 148 -6.21 -4.64 -21.44
CA ALA A 148 -7.05 -5.78 -21.07
C ALA A 148 -8.43 -5.27 -20.60
N GLN A 149 -9.47 -6.09 -20.79
CA GLN A 149 -10.80 -5.76 -20.25
C GLN A 149 -10.79 -5.77 -18.73
N ASP A 150 -10.14 -6.77 -18.14
CA ASP A 150 -10.03 -6.95 -16.70
C ASP A 150 -8.71 -7.65 -16.37
N SER A 151 -8.34 -7.73 -15.10
CA SER A 151 -7.12 -8.36 -14.63
C SER A 151 -7.29 -8.92 -13.21
N PRO A 152 -6.65 -10.05 -12.86
CA PRO A 152 -6.69 -10.59 -11.51
C PRO A 152 -6.25 -9.58 -10.46
N VAL A 153 -6.90 -9.62 -9.30
CA VAL A 153 -6.52 -8.80 -8.15
C VAL A 153 -5.62 -9.63 -7.24
N ILE A 154 -4.42 -9.11 -7.00
CA ILE A 154 -3.41 -9.74 -6.15
C ILE A 154 -3.34 -8.96 -4.82
N PHE A 155 -3.26 -9.69 -3.71
CA PHE A 155 -3.07 -9.09 -2.40
C PHE A 155 -1.59 -9.07 -2.03
N LEU A 156 -1.06 -7.87 -1.77
CA LEU A 156 0.32 -7.66 -1.33
C LEU A 156 0.32 -7.38 0.17
N ASP A 157 0.91 -8.28 0.95
CA ASP A 157 0.95 -8.23 2.42
C ASP A 157 2.38 -7.98 2.88
N TYR A 158 2.72 -6.74 3.25
CA TYR A 158 4.05 -6.39 3.76
C TYR A 158 4.12 -6.36 5.29
N ASP A 159 2.99 -6.62 5.97
CA ASP A 159 2.93 -6.73 7.44
C ASP A 159 3.39 -8.13 7.93
N GLY A 160 3.85 -8.99 7.01
CA GLY A 160 4.47 -10.29 7.31
C GLY A 160 3.47 -11.46 7.38
N GLY A 161 2.27 -11.30 6.82
CA GLY A 161 1.33 -12.40 6.71
C GLY A 161 1.68 -13.40 5.60
N ARG A 162 0.96 -14.52 5.58
CA ARG A 162 1.19 -15.63 4.62
C ARG A 162 0.45 -15.47 3.29
N SER A 163 -0.33 -14.40 3.14
CA SER A 163 -1.20 -14.16 1.98
C SER A 163 -0.58 -13.23 0.94
N HIS A 164 0.68 -12.84 1.11
CA HIS A 164 1.41 -12.04 0.14
C HIS A 164 1.44 -12.73 -1.23
N GLY A 165 1.10 -12.01 -2.29
CA GLY A 165 1.01 -12.55 -3.66
C GLY A 165 -0.22 -13.41 -3.93
N GLU A 166 -1.19 -13.50 -3.01
CA GLU A 166 -2.39 -14.32 -3.20
C GLU A 166 -3.36 -13.64 -4.18
N THR A 167 -3.83 -14.37 -5.19
CA THR A 167 -4.93 -13.92 -6.06
C THR A 167 -6.25 -13.95 -5.30
N VAL A 168 -6.76 -12.78 -4.92
CA VAL A 168 -7.99 -12.65 -4.14
C VAL A 168 -9.25 -12.70 -5.01
N ALA A 169 -9.14 -12.31 -6.27
CA ALA A 169 -10.18 -12.40 -7.28
C ALA A 169 -9.53 -12.59 -8.66
N ASN A 170 -10.19 -13.32 -9.56
CA ASN A 170 -9.66 -13.55 -10.91
C ASN A 170 -9.84 -12.33 -11.83
N SER A 171 -10.59 -11.33 -11.35
CA SER A 171 -10.92 -10.11 -12.07
C SER A 171 -11.27 -9.00 -11.06
N LEU A 172 -11.09 -7.73 -11.43
CA LEU A 172 -11.53 -6.60 -10.60
C LEU A 172 -13.04 -6.55 -10.47
N GLU A 173 -13.77 -6.90 -11.53
CA GLU A 173 -15.23 -7.03 -11.46
C GLU A 173 -15.67 -8.07 -10.41
N GLU A 174 -15.04 -9.24 -10.36
CA GLU A 174 -15.29 -10.24 -9.30
C GLU A 174 -15.01 -9.64 -7.92
N PHE A 175 -13.88 -8.96 -7.76
CA PHE A 175 -13.47 -8.33 -6.50
C PHE A 175 -14.51 -7.32 -5.99
N LEU A 176 -14.98 -6.42 -6.86
CA LEU A 176 -15.93 -5.36 -6.51
C LEU A 176 -17.33 -5.89 -6.17
N ASN A 177 -17.68 -7.05 -6.73
CA ASN A 177 -18.96 -7.75 -6.51
C ASN A 177 -18.93 -8.74 -5.33
N LEU A 178 -17.80 -8.92 -4.65
CA LEU A 178 -17.75 -9.72 -3.44
C LEU A 178 -18.68 -9.11 -2.36
N PRO A 179 -19.38 -9.95 -1.57
CA PRO A 179 -20.22 -9.48 -0.48
C PRO A 179 -19.47 -8.53 0.46
N ARG A 180 -20.03 -7.34 0.68
CA ARG A 180 -19.46 -6.33 1.58
C ARG A 180 -20.03 -6.49 2.98
N ALA A 181 -19.15 -6.42 3.97
CA ALA A 181 -19.51 -6.27 5.37
C ALA A 181 -18.77 -5.05 5.95
N PRO A 182 -19.28 -4.42 7.03
CA PRO A 182 -18.53 -3.39 7.73
C PRO A 182 -17.28 -3.99 8.39
N VAL A 183 -16.17 -3.23 8.42
CA VAL A 183 -15.00 -3.58 9.24
C VAL A 183 -15.40 -3.48 10.71
N LYS A 184 -15.10 -4.53 11.50
CA LYS A 184 -15.39 -4.56 12.95
C LYS A 184 -14.31 -3.87 13.76
#